data_AF-A0A914I8I1-F1
#
_entry.id   AF-A0A914I8I1-F1
#
_cell.length_a   1.000
_cell.length_b   1.000
_cell.length_c   1.000
_cell.angle_alpha   90.00
_cell.angle_beta   90.00
_cell.angle_gamma   90.00
#
_symmetry.space_group_name_H-M   'P 1'
#
loop_
_entity.id
_entity.type
_entity.pdbx_description
1 polymer ?
#
loop_
_entity_poly.entity_id
_entity_poly.type
_entity_poly.pdbx_seq_one_letter_code
_entity_poly.pdbx_strand_id
1 'polypeptide(L)'
;MTRKQQLALLRHHSKRRQFNGQMEVARGGVYNTARVSCHEIGHATCLWYQQHAGAFVQVTIVPRPGHYDGLTTSSWKRQMSRAEMRACLVMQLGGRAAEEVLFGHSIGHAGDEEDWRKMAIMVEAKAGQSEQRSEWAKDGRI
;
A
#
# COMPACT_ATOMS: atom_id res chain seq x y z
N MET A 1 27.16 20.91 -22.65
CA MET A 1 26.76 20.47 -21.29
C MET A 1 27.75 21.03 -20.28
N THR A 2 27.31 21.59 -19.16
CA THR A 2 28.19 22.23 -18.16
C THR A 2 28.82 21.20 -17.20
N ARG A 3 29.93 21.55 -16.52
CA ARG A 3 30.57 20.69 -15.49
C ARG A 3 29.59 20.30 -14.37
N LYS A 4 28.71 21.23 -13.97
CA LYS A 4 27.63 20.96 -12.98
C LYS A 4 26.65 19.90 -13.51
N GLN A 5 26.24 19.99 -14.77
CA GLN A 5 25.35 19.01 -15.39
C GLN A 5 26.01 17.63 -15.50
N GLN A 6 27.29 17.56 -15.88
CA GLN A 6 28.04 16.29 -15.92
C GLN A 6 28.15 15.64 -14.54
N LEU A 7 28.46 16.40 -13.50
CA LEU A 7 28.52 15.89 -12.12
C LEU A 7 27.14 15.42 -11.62
N ALA A 8 26.06 16.14 -11.95
CA ALA A 8 24.70 15.72 -11.62
C ALA A 8 24.34 14.39 -12.27
N LEU A 9 24.70 14.20 -13.56
CA LEU A 9 24.50 12.93 -14.26
C LEU A 9 25.28 11.79 -13.62
N LEU A 10 26.58 11.98 -13.32
CA LEU A 10 27.38 10.94 -12.67
C LEU A 10 26.80 10.52 -11.31
N ARG A 11 26.33 11.50 -10.52
CA ARG A 11 25.64 11.23 -9.25
C ARG A 11 24.35 10.44 -9.47
N HIS A 12 23.55 10.80 -10.47
CA HIS A 12 22.32 10.08 -10.80
C HIS A 12 22.60 8.63 -11.22
N HIS A 13 23.58 8.40 -12.11
CA HIS A 13 24.00 7.06 -12.51
C HIS A 13 24.50 6.23 -11.32
N SER A 14 25.29 6.83 -10.43
CA SER A 14 25.77 6.14 -9.23
C SER A 14 24.62 5.71 -8.31
N LYS A 15 23.69 6.62 -8.00
CA LYS A 15 22.49 6.32 -7.20
C LYS A 15 21.62 5.23 -7.86
N ARG A 16 21.44 5.28 -9.18
CA ARG A 16 20.67 4.26 -9.90
C ARG A 16 21.33 2.88 -9.82
N ARG A 17 22.65 2.79 -9.97
CA ARG A 17 23.38 1.52 -9.79
C ARG A 17 23.24 0.98 -8.38
N GLN A 18 23.35 1.86 -7.37
CA GLN A 18 23.16 1.48 -5.98
C GLN A 18 21.74 0.92 -5.74
N PHE A 19 20.71 1.60 -6.22
CA PHE A 19 19.33 1.15 -6.11
C PHE A 19 19.12 -0.21 -6.80
N ASN A 20 19.64 -0.38 -8.01
CA ASN A 20 19.56 -1.65 -8.73
C ASN A 20 20.26 -2.79 -7.95
N GLY A 21 21.40 -2.52 -7.32
CA GLY A 21 22.05 -3.50 -6.45
C GLY A 21 21.19 -3.90 -5.26
N GLN A 22 20.49 -2.95 -4.64
CA GLN A 22 19.55 -3.23 -3.55
C GLN A 22 18.33 -4.03 -4.02
N MET A 23 17.84 -3.79 -5.25
CA MET A 23 16.76 -4.59 -5.84
C MET A 23 17.15 -6.06 -5.96
N GLU A 24 18.36 -6.36 -6.44
CA GLU A 24 18.84 -7.74 -6.57
C GLU A 24 19.00 -8.42 -5.20
N VAL A 25 19.52 -7.69 -4.20
CA VAL A 25 19.60 -8.20 -2.82
C VAL A 25 18.20 -8.46 -2.24
N ALA A 26 17.22 -7.59 -2.53
CA ALA A 26 15.85 -7.75 -2.05
C ALA A 26 15.19 -9.03 -2.60
N ARG A 27 15.48 -9.44 -3.83
CA ARG A 27 14.99 -10.71 -4.40
C ARG A 27 15.36 -11.93 -3.57
N GLY A 28 16.47 -11.87 -2.82
CA GLY A 28 16.91 -12.93 -1.91
C GLY A 28 16.20 -12.98 -0.55
N GLY A 29 15.11 -12.24 -0.35
CA GLY A 29 14.43 -12.21 0.95
C GLY A 29 15.02 -11.23 1.95
N VAL A 30 15.98 -10.42 1.53
CA VAL A 30 16.63 -9.45 2.40
C VAL A 30 15.81 -8.17 2.54
N TYR A 31 15.72 -7.67 3.77
CA TYR A 31 15.15 -6.37 4.07
C TYR A 31 16.10 -5.24 3.67
N ASN A 32 15.63 -4.28 2.85
CA ASN A 32 16.39 -3.08 2.50
C ASN A 32 15.48 -1.95 1.97
N THR A 33 16.05 -0.77 1.78
CA THR A 33 15.33 0.43 1.31
C THR A 33 14.68 0.28 -0.06
N ALA A 34 15.24 -0.53 -0.97
CA ALA A 34 14.61 -0.75 -2.27
C ALA A 34 13.34 -1.58 -2.15
N ARG A 35 13.35 -2.63 -1.30
CA ARG A 35 12.14 -3.40 -0.97
C ARG A 35 11.09 -2.52 -0.30
N VAL A 36 11.46 -1.72 0.71
CA VAL A 36 10.54 -0.77 1.35
C VAL A 36 9.95 0.21 0.32
N SER A 37 10.77 0.72 -0.60
CA SER A 37 10.28 1.59 -1.69
C SER A 37 9.25 0.89 -2.57
N CYS A 38 9.48 -0.38 -2.91
CA CYS A 38 8.55 -1.21 -3.68
C CYS A 38 7.28 -1.54 -2.89
N HIS A 39 7.38 -1.71 -1.58
CA HIS A 39 6.24 -1.91 -0.70
C HIS A 39 5.33 -0.67 -0.68
N GLU A 40 5.89 0.49 -0.37
CA GLU A 40 5.14 1.75 -0.28
C GLU A 40 4.53 2.17 -1.62
N ILE A 41 5.23 1.95 -2.74
CA ILE A 41 4.65 2.24 -4.06
C ILE A 41 3.49 1.28 -4.38
N GLY A 42 3.47 0.08 -3.83
CA GLY A 42 2.34 -0.85 -3.91
C GLY A 42 1.08 -0.24 -3.30
N HIS A 43 1.16 0.23 -2.06
CA HIS A 43 0.05 0.94 -1.40
C HIS A 43 -0.39 2.17 -2.20
N ALA A 44 0.57 3.03 -2.58
CA ALA A 44 0.28 4.28 -3.29
C ALA A 44 -0.36 4.02 -4.66
N THR A 45 0.11 3.01 -5.40
CA THR A 45 -0.46 2.63 -6.70
C THR A 45 -1.89 2.15 -6.53
N CYS A 46 -2.14 1.23 -5.59
CA CYS A 46 -3.49 0.75 -5.31
C CYS A 46 -4.41 1.91 -4.88
N LEU A 47 -3.95 2.82 -4.01
CA LEU A 47 -4.73 4.00 -3.63
C LEU A 47 -5.10 4.86 -4.85
N TRP A 48 -4.15 5.12 -5.74
CA TRP A 48 -4.34 6.00 -6.89
C TRP A 48 -5.40 5.49 -7.88
N TYR A 49 -5.46 4.19 -8.10
CA TYR A 49 -6.36 3.58 -9.09
C TYR A 49 -7.74 3.19 -8.54
N GLN A 50 -7.95 3.21 -7.22
CA GLN A 50 -9.24 2.84 -6.64
C GLN A 50 -10.25 4.00 -6.68
N GLN A 51 -11.40 3.78 -7.32
CA GLN A 51 -12.46 4.77 -7.48
C GLN A 51 -12.99 5.35 -6.14
N HIS A 52 -13.02 4.51 -5.09
CA HIS A 52 -13.54 4.87 -3.77
C HIS A 52 -12.42 5.05 -2.74
N ALA A 53 -11.21 5.35 -3.19
CA ALA A 53 -10.07 5.57 -2.31
C ALA A 53 -10.24 6.78 -1.39
N GLY A 54 -9.58 6.73 -0.24
CA GLY A 54 -9.32 7.89 0.59
C GLY A 54 -8.42 8.90 -0.14
N ALA A 55 -8.43 10.15 0.30
CA ALA A 55 -7.60 11.16 -0.33
C ALA A 55 -6.12 10.87 -0.04
N PHE A 56 -5.29 10.81 -1.09
CA PHE A 56 -3.85 10.67 -0.94
C PHE A 56 -3.26 11.87 -0.18
N VAL A 57 -2.42 11.59 0.82
CA VAL A 57 -1.73 12.62 1.60
C VAL A 57 -0.24 12.63 1.27
N GLN A 58 0.45 11.50 1.48
CA GLN A 58 1.88 11.39 1.21
C GLN A 58 2.33 9.93 1.08
N VAL A 59 3.48 9.73 0.45
CA VAL A 59 4.28 8.50 0.51
C VAL A 59 5.72 8.88 0.86
N THR A 60 6.34 8.16 1.80
CA THR A 60 7.73 8.39 2.21
C THR A 60 8.45 7.07 2.52
N ILE A 61 9.74 7.02 2.22
CA ILE A 61 10.67 5.93 2.59
C ILE A 61 11.75 6.43 3.57
N VAL A 62 11.57 7.65 4.08
CA VAL A 62 12.45 8.24 5.07
C VAL A 62 11.98 7.75 6.44
N PRO A 63 12.79 6.98 7.18
CA PRO A 63 12.42 6.45 8.47
C PRO A 63 12.18 7.59 9.47
N ARG A 64 11.14 7.46 10.29
CA ARG A 64 10.85 8.40 11.38
C ARG A 64 10.87 7.67 12.71
N PRO A 65 11.38 8.27 13.79
CA PRO A 65 11.29 7.68 15.12
C PRO A 65 9.85 7.27 15.45
N GLY A 66 9.65 6.02 15.87
CA GLY A 66 8.33 5.46 16.21
C GLY A 66 7.42 5.12 15.03
N HIS A 67 7.90 5.20 13.79
CA HIS A 67 7.17 4.77 12.58
C HIS A 67 7.96 3.67 11.85
N TYR A 68 7.29 2.96 10.96
CA TYR A 68 7.93 2.02 10.03
C TYR A 68 8.93 2.75 9.11
N ASP A 69 9.87 2.01 8.51
CA ASP A 69 10.90 2.59 7.62
C ASP A 69 10.33 3.16 6.31
N GLY A 70 9.01 3.02 6.09
CA GLY A 70 8.21 3.65 5.05
C GLY A 70 6.80 3.96 5.55
N LEU A 71 6.08 4.84 4.86
CA LEU A 71 4.68 5.15 5.17
C LEU A 71 3.92 5.71 3.95
N THR A 72 2.78 5.11 3.65
CA THR A 72 1.77 5.66 2.74
C THR A 72 0.56 6.14 3.53
N THR A 73 0.32 7.45 3.52
CA THR A 73 -0.78 8.09 4.26
C THR A 73 -1.92 8.48 3.33
N SER A 74 -3.15 8.14 3.73
CA SER A 74 -4.39 8.53 3.07
C SER A 74 -5.47 8.90 4.09
N SER A 75 -6.36 9.84 3.78
CA SER A 75 -7.48 10.21 4.65
C SER A 75 -8.77 9.52 4.25
N TRP A 76 -9.39 8.82 5.20
CA TRP A 76 -10.65 8.10 5.02
C TRP A 76 -11.77 8.75 5.85
N LYS A 77 -13.02 8.60 5.39
CA LYS A 77 -14.19 9.05 6.16
C LYS A 77 -14.33 8.23 7.44
N ARG A 78 -14.83 8.84 8.51
CA ARG A 78 -15.09 8.13 9.78
C ARG A 78 -16.14 7.01 9.62
N GLN A 79 -17.11 7.20 8.74
CA GLN A 79 -18.07 6.17 8.36
C GLN A 79 -17.90 5.85 6.88
N MET A 80 -17.26 4.71 6.61
CA MET A 80 -16.99 4.25 5.25
C MET A 80 -18.16 3.42 4.71
N SER A 81 -18.53 3.64 3.45
CA SER A 81 -19.35 2.72 2.67
C SER A 81 -18.61 1.39 2.45
N ARG A 82 -19.33 0.33 2.06
CA ARG A 82 -18.71 -0.96 1.73
C ARG A 82 -17.70 -0.82 0.58
N ALA A 83 -17.97 0.06 -0.39
CA ALA A 83 -17.08 0.31 -1.52
C ALA A 83 -15.78 1.00 -1.07
N GLU A 84 -15.86 2.00 -0.19
CA GLU A 84 -14.68 2.64 0.41
C GLU A 84 -13.89 1.65 1.29
N MET A 85 -14.55 0.78 2.05
CA MET A 85 -13.86 -0.27 2.85
C MET A 85 -13.11 -1.25 1.94
N ARG A 86 -13.72 -1.65 0.82
CA ARG A 86 -13.05 -2.48 -0.19
C ARG A 86 -11.84 -1.77 -0.81
N ALA A 87 -11.97 -0.50 -1.17
CA ALA A 87 -10.85 0.29 -1.68
C ALA A 87 -9.71 0.39 -0.66
N CYS A 88 -10.04 0.57 0.63
CA CYS A 88 -9.06 0.59 1.71
C CYS A 88 -8.39 -0.77 1.90
N LEU A 89 -9.13 -1.87 1.81
CA LEU A 89 -8.56 -3.21 1.85
C LEU A 89 -7.58 -3.45 0.69
N VAL A 90 -7.95 -3.06 -0.54
CA VAL A 90 -7.07 -3.17 -1.71
C VAL A 90 -5.80 -2.34 -1.54
N MET A 91 -5.91 -1.13 -1.00
CA MET A 91 -4.76 -0.28 -0.69
C MET A 91 -3.83 -0.92 0.33
N GLN A 92 -4.36 -1.47 1.44
CA GLN A 92 -3.56 -2.14 2.48
C GLN A 92 -2.88 -3.43 1.98
N LEU A 93 -3.50 -4.16 1.05
CA LEU A 93 -2.89 -5.34 0.42
C LEU A 93 -1.84 -4.99 -0.64
N GLY A 94 -1.79 -3.73 -1.10
CA GLY A 94 -0.95 -3.28 -2.20
C GLY A 94 0.55 -3.48 -1.97
N GLY A 95 1.03 -3.26 -0.75
CA GLY A 95 2.45 -3.46 -0.41
C GLY A 95 2.90 -4.91 -0.56
N ARG A 96 2.14 -5.84 0.05
CA ARG A 96 2.35 -7.30 -0.13
C ARG A 96 2.29 -7.69 -1.62
N ALA A 97 1.27 -7.24 -2.34
CA ALA A 97 1.11 -7.57 -3.75
C ALA A 97 2.30 -7.08 -4.60
N ALA A 98 2.81 -5.88 -4.33
CA ALA A 98 3.98 -5.35 -5.01
C ALA A 98 5.24 -6.17 -4.72
N GLU A 99 5.44 -6.62 -3.48
CA GLU A 99 6.55 -7.52 -3.13
C GLU A 99 6.46 -8.87 -3.85
N GLU A 100 5.27 -9.46 -3.90
CA GLU A 100 5.04 -10.74 -4.59
C GLU A 100 5.31 -10.60 -6.10
N VAL A 101 4.87 -9.51 -6.73
CA VAL A 101 5.10 -9.25 -8.16
C VAL A 101 6.59 -9.02 -8.46
N LEU A 102 7.30 -8.26 -7.62
CA LEU A 102 8.67 -7.83 -7.91
C LEU A 102 9.74 -8.82 -7.44
N PHE A 103 9.49 -9.51 -6.32
CA PHE A 103 10.47 -10.37 -5.64
C PHE A 103 10.02 -11.84 -5.55
N GLY A 104 8.80 -12.18 -5.98
CA GLY A 104 8.26 -13.54 -5.95
C GLY A 104 7.77 -13.99 -4.57
N HIS A 105 7.98 -13.17 -3.53
CA HIS A 105 7.49 -13.41 -2.17
C HIS A 105 7.46 -12.10 -1.40
N SER A 106 6.51 -12.02 -0.46
CA SER A 106 6.50 -10.98 0.56
C SER A 106 7.23 -11.45 1.80
N ILE A 107 7.98 -10.56 2.45
CA ILE A 107 8.58 -10.82 3.78
C ILE A 107 7.64 -10.42 4.93
N GLY A 108 6.46 -9.89 4.60
CA GLY A 108 5.46 -9.41 5.54
C GLY A 108 5.85 -8.08 6.19
N HIS A 109 4.82 -7.32 6.56
CA HIS A 109 4.95 -6.16 7.43
C HIS A 109 3.91 -6.32 8.55
N ALA A 110 4.36 -6.50 9.78
CA ALA A 110 3.48 -6.92 10.89
C ALA A 110 2.34 -5.92 11.17
N GLY A 111 2.57 -4.63 10.94
CA GLY A 111 1.55 -3.60 11.06
C GLY A 111 0.43 -3.77 10.04
N ASP A 112 0.78 -3.85 8.76
CA ASP A 112 -0.20 -3.98 7.68
C ASP A 112 -1.00 -5.26 7.80
N GLU A 113 -0.40 -6.33 8.32
CA GLU A 113 -1.04 -7.63 8.41
C GLU A 113 -2.27 -7.64 9.31
N GLU A 114 -2.21 -6.89 10.40
CA GLU A 114 -3.32 -6.72 11.32
C GLU A 114 -4.39 -5.77 10.73
N ASP A 115 -3.96 -4.69 10.09
CA ASP A 115 -4.84 -3.67 9.55
C ASP A 115 -5.71 -4.21 8.41
N TRP A 116 -5.11 -4.92 7.43
CA TRP A 116 -5.89 -5.48 6.33
C TRP A 116 -6.87 -6.57 6.80
N ARG A 117 -6.49 -7.38 7.81
CA ARG A 117 -7.38 -8.39 8.40
C ARG A 117 -8.59 -7.77 9.05
N LYS A 118 -8.39 -6.73 9.88
CA LYS A 118 -9.49 -5.96 10.47
C LYS A 118 -10.40 -5.36 9.42
N MET A 119 -9.82 -4.78 8.36
CA MET A 119 -10.59 -4.21 7.26
C MET A 119 -11.42 -5.27 6.53
N ALA A 120 -10.84 -6.45 6.26
CA ALA A 120 -11.56 -7.56 5.63
C ALA A 120 -12.78 -8.01 6.44
N ILE A 121 -12.62 -8.17 7.77
CA ILE A 121 -13.73 -8.51 8.67
C ILE A 121 -14.83 -7.45 8.60
N MET A 122 -14.48 -6.16 8.58
CA MET A 122 -15.46 -5.07 8.47
C MET A 122 -16.20 -5.07 7.12
N VAL A 123 -15.50 -5.38 6.01
CA VAL A 123 -16.11 -5.51 4.68
C VAL A 123 -17.16 -6.62 4.67
N GLU A 124 -16.83 -7.78 5.23
CA GLU A 124 -17.74 -8.93 5.30
C GLU A 124 -18.94 -8.67 6.21
N ALA A 125 -18.71 -8.12 7.41
CA ALA A 125 -19.79 -7.76 8.32
C ALA A 125 -20.79 -6.79 7.67
N LYS A 126 -20.30 -5.82 6.89
CA LYS A 126 -21.16 -4.86 6.17
C LYS A 126 -21.89 -5.50 4.98
N ALA A 127 -21.31 -6.52 4.35
CA ALA A 127 -21.97 -7.30 3.33
C ALA A 127 -23.17 -8.08 3.91
N GLY A 128 -22.96 -8.82 5.00
CA GLY A 128 -24.04 -9.57 5.66
C GLY A 128 -25.19 -8.69 6.13
N GLN A 129 -24.90 -7.50 6.67
CA GLN A 129 -25.94 -6.52 7.02
C GLN A 129 -26.77 -6.07 5.80
N SER A 130 -26.12 -5.90 4.64
CA SER A 130 -26.81 -5.49 3.41
C SER A 130 -27.72 -6.58 2.85
N GLU A 131 -27.29 -7.85 2.94
CA GLU A 131 -28.08 -9.01 2.52
C GLU A 131 -29.31 -9.20 3.41
N GLN A 132 -29.12 -9.16 4.74
CA GLN A 132 -30.22 -9.24 5.71
C GLN A 132 -31.25 -8.13 5.49
N ARG A 133 -30.80 -6.90 5.23
CA ARG A 133 -31.71 -5.78 4.96
C ARG A 133 -32.48 -5.96 3.66
N SER A 134 -31.85 -6.54 2.63
CA SER A 134 -32.53 -6.88 1.38
C SER A 134 -33.59 -7.98 1.59
N GLU A 135 -33.31 -8.96 2.43
CA GLU A 135 -34.26 -10.02 2.79
C GLU A 135 -35.47 -9.45 3.53
N TRP A 136 -35.26 -8.59 4.52
CA TRP A 136 -36.36 -7.94 5.25
C TRP A 136 -37.24 -7.04 4.37
N ALA A 137 -36.64 -6.38 3.37
CA ALA A 137 -37.39 -5.59 2.40
C ALA A 137 -38.27 -6.47 1.49
N LYS A 138 -37.80 -7.68 1.12
CA LYS A 138 -38.63 -8.66 0.38
C LYS A 138 -39.79 -9.19 1.21
N ASP A 139 -39.55 -9.36 2.52
CA ASP A 139 -40.55 -9.81 3.49
C ASP A 139 -41.49 -8.69 3.97
N GLY A 140 -41.33 -7.44 3.50
CA GLY A 140 -42.15 -6.30 3.91
C GLY A 140 -41.98 -5.87 5.37
N ARG A 141 -40.86 -6.24 6.00
CA ARG A 141 -40.55 -5.89 7.40
C ARG A 141 -39.96 -4.47 7.55
N ILE A 142 -39.60 -3.85 6.43
CA ILE A 142 -39.09 -2.48 6.27
C ILE A 142 -39.43 -1.97 4.87
#